data_AF-A0A9E4QU77-F1
#
_entry.id   AF-A0A9E4QU77-F1
#
_cell.length_a   1.000
_cell.length_b   1.000
_cell.length_c   1.000
_cell.angle_alpha   90.00
_cell.angle_beta   90.00
_cell.angle_gamma   90.00
#
_symmetry.space_group_name_H-M   'P 1'
#
loop_
_entity.id
_entity.type
_entity.pdbx_description
1 polymer ?
#
loop_
_entity_poly.entity_id
_entity_poly.type
_entity_poly.pdbx_seq_one_letter_code
_entity_poly.pdbx_strand_id
1 'polypeptide(L)'
;MKSSRPISTVLWFSVGALAASVILLIAYQIPPVKFRLEWRLDAFSGIVRGWIRPQETLPAPANVSPGSFRPIVPPTRAASAPEPGGAELAPSPTPIPTALPARVTLPAPAWEGQDWNNCGPATLALGLRFYGWEGDQFTISRLLKPDRGDKNVNIDELVFYLRTQAGWLNTDFRVGGTITRLKSLLAAGFPVIVEKGFILGEGDGGGGWAGHYLLLTGYDDATQSFIAQDTNPGTGGPDRTVSYEDLDVGWRQFNRVYMYIYLPQDEARIQAILGEDADFDRNRTVALEMAQDEIESDPQDPYGWFNLGTNLVYFERYGEASRAFDNALSLGLPWRFTRYQFGPYIAYFNQGRFQDVVDLAEATLFRTYKAEESLLWRGWAQFRLGDLNSAVLNWREALKYNPFYQDAQYALEYVGSTP
;
A
#
# COMPACT_ATOMS: atom_id res chain seq x y z
N MET A 1 31.51 -34.06 -60.91
CA MET A 1 30.32 -33.27 -60.52
C MET A 1 30.52 -32.73 -59.11
N LYS A 2 30.96 -31.48 -58.96
CA LYS A 2 31.00 -30.79 -57.66
C LYS A 2 29.58 -30.28 -57.38
N SER A 3 28.91 -30.90 -56.42
CA SER A 3 27.59 -30.49 -55.92
C SER A 3 27.71 -29.12 -55.25
N SER A 4 27.27 -28.07 -55.96
CA SER A 4 27.03 -26.74 -55.39
C SER A 4 25.86 -26.86 -54.42
N ARG A 5 26.13 -26.94 -53.12
CA ARG A 5 25.10 -26.78 -52.09
C ARG A 5 24.43 -25.42 -52.25
N PRO A 6 23.10 -25.31 -52.10
CA PRO A 6 22.33 -24.17 -52.58
C PRO A 6 22.48 -23.00 -51.61
N ILE A 7 23.41 -22.10 -51.92
CA ILE A 7 23.53 -20.79 -51.24
C ILE A 7 22.16 -20.07 -51.25
N SER A 8 21.32 -20.32 -52.25
CA SER A 8 19.97 -19.77 -52.36
C SER A 8 19.02 -20.22 -51.25
N THR A 9 19.01 -21.50 -50.83
CA THR A 9 18.05 -21.98 -49.82
C THR A 9 18.35 -21.41 -48.44
N VAL A 10 19.63 -21.32 -48.08
CA VAL A 10 20.08 -20.68 -46.83
C VAL A 10 19.76 -19.19 -46.86
N LEU A 11 20.00 -18.51 -47.99
CA LEU A 11 19.68 -17.09 -48.16
C LEU A 11 18.18 -16.83 -48.04
N TRP A 12 17.32 -17.61 -48.70
CA TRP A 12 15.86 -17.47 -48.62
C TRP A 12 15.33 -17.78 -47.22
N PHE A 13 15.91 -18.76 -46.53
CA PHE A 13 15.58 -19.02 -45.12
C PHE A 13 15.97 -17.84 -44.23
N SER A 14 17.17 -17.29 -44.38
CA SER A 14 17.62 -16.12 -43.61
C SER A 14 16.78 -14.87 -43.90
N VAL A 15 16.42 -14.62 -45.16
CA VAL A 15 15.53 -13.51 -45.55
C VAL A 15 14.12 -13.72 -44.97
N GLY A 16 13.59 -14.94 -45.02
CA GLY A 16 12.30 -15.28 -44.41
C GLY A 16 12.30 -15.12 -42.89
N ALA A 17 13.35 -15.57 -42.21
CA ALA A 17 13.51 -15.42 -40.76
C ALA A 17 13.65 -13.95 -40.35
N LEU A 18 14.38 -13.14 -41.12
CA LEU A 18 14.49 -11.70 -40.89
C LEU A 18 13.13 -11.00 -41.09
N ALA A 19 12.41 -11.31 -42.18
CA ALA A 19 11.08 -10.76 -42.43
C ALA A 19 10.10 -11.13 -41.32
N ALA A 20 10.08 -12.39 -40.87
CA ALA A 20 9.26 -12.83 -39.75
C ALA A 20 9.63 -12.09 -38.45
N SER A 21 10.92 -11.90 -38.17
CA SER A 21 11.40 -11.16 -36.99
C SER A 21 10.95 -9.70 -37.02
N VAL A 22 11.01 -9.04 -38.18
CA VAL A 22 10.53 -7.67 -38.36
C VAL A 22 9.00 -7.60 -38.16
N ILE A 23 8.24 -8.55 -38.72
CA ILE A 23 6.78 -8.61 -38.51
C ILE A 23 6.44 -8.80 -37.04
N LEU A 24 7.16 -9.68 -36.33
CA LEU A 24 6.98 -9.88 -34.89
C LEU A 24 7.34 -8.61 -34.09
N LEU A 25 8.40 -7.90 -34.45
CA LEU A 25 8.77 -6.62 -33.83
C LEU A 25 7.69 -5.55 -34.06
N ILE A 26 7.17 -5.44 -35.28
CA ILE A 26 6.08 -4.50 -35.61
C ILE A 26 4.82 -4.88 -34.83
N ALA A 27 4.46 -6.16 -34.80
CA ALA A 27 3.31 -6.65 -34.03
C ALA A 27 3.49 -6.39 -32.53
N TYR A 28 4.72 -6.51 -32.00
CA TYR A 28 5.03 -6.19 -30.62
C TYR A 28 4.88 -4.69 -30.29
N GLN A 29 5.03 -3.78 -31.26
CA GLN A 29 4.77 -2.35 -31.03
C GLN A 29 3.27 -2.02 -30.93
N ILE A 30 2.37 -2.95 -31.31
CA ILE A 30 0.93 -2.75 -31.16
C ILE A 30 0.58 -2.82 -29.67
N PRO A 31 0.04 -1.77 -29.03
CA PRO A 31 -0.09 -1.73 -27.58
C PRO A 31 -0.85 -2.92 -26.99
N PRO A 32 -2.03 -3.33 -27.50
CA PRO A 32 -2.71 -4.55 -27.04
C PRO A 32 -1.86 -5.83 -27.06
N VAL A 33 -0.97 -5.98 -28.05
CA VAL A 33 -0.08 -7.15 -28.17
C VAL A 33 1.04 -7.05 -27.16
N LYS A 34 1.71 -5.89 -27.10
CA LYS A 34 2.75 -5.59 -26.11
C LYS A 34 2.26 -5.90 -24.71
N PHE A 35 1.10 -5.39 -24.35
CA PHE A 35 0.50 -5.55 -23.02
C PHE A 35 0.23 -7.01 -22.65
N ARG A 36 -0.39 -7.78 -23.55
CA ARG A 36 -0.66 -9.20 -23.28
C ARG A 36 0.62 -10.01 -23.17
N LEU A 37 1.64 -9.66 -23.95
CA LEU A 37 2.93 -10.35 -23.90
C LEU A 37 3.70 -9.99 -22.63
N GLU A 38 3.81 -8.70 -22.29
CA GLU A 38 4.48 -8.23 -21.07
C GLU A 38 3.83 -8.84 -19.82
N TRP A 39 2.50 -8.89 -19.74
CA TRP A 39 1.81 -9.54 -18.64
C TRP A 39 2.18 -11.03 -18.51
N ARG A 40 2.17 -11.78 -19.62
CA ARG A 40 2.55 -13.21 -19.61
C ARG A 40 4.02 -13.42 -19.26
N LEU A 41 4.89 -12.55 -19.77
CA LEU A 41 6.31 -12.59 -19.46
C LEU A 41 6.57 -12.23 -17.99
N ASP A 42 5.88 -11.24 -17.44
CA ASP A 42 5.98 -10.87 -16.03
C ASP A 42 5.52 -12.02 -15.13
N ALA A 43 4.33 -12.58 -15.40
CA ALA A 43 3.79 -13.73 -14.68
C ALA A 43 4.75 -14.95 -14.75
N PHE A 44 5.25 -15.28 -15.95
CA PHE A 44 6.23 -16.36 -16.13
C PHE A 44 7.53 -16.08 -15.39
N SER A 45 8.04 -14.85 -15.47
CA SER A 45 9.26 -14.46 -14.76
C SER A 45 9.09 -14.54 -13.25
N GLY A 46 7.91 -14.19 -12.72
CA GLY A 46 7.55 -14.33 -11.32
C GLY A 46 7.59 -15.79 -10.86
N ILE A 47 7.04 -16.71 -11.66
CA ILE A 47 7.10 -18.16 -11.39
C ILE A 47 8.56 -18.65 -11.35
N VAL A 48 9.35 -18.31 -12.37
CA VAL A 48 10.76 -18.73 -12.45
C VAL A 48 11.57 -18.16 -11.29
N ARG A 49 11.38 -16.88 -10.94
CA ARG A 49 12.05 -16.23 -9.79
C ARG A 49 11.62 -16.86 -8.47
N GLY A 50 10.35 -17.26 -8.34
CA GLY A 50 9.85 -18.03 -7.22
C GLY A 50 10.58 -19.37 -7.06
N TRP A 51 10.89 -20.07 -8.16
CA TRP A 51 11.71 -21.29 -8.09
C TRP A 51 13.17 -21.03 -7.67
N ILE A 52 13.76 -19.92 -8.12
CA ILE A 52 15.16 -19.57 -7.81
C ILE A 52 15.33 -19.16 -6.34
N ARG A 53 14.38 -18.37 -5.80
CA ARG A 53 14.34 -18.02 -4.38
C ARG A 53 12.96 -18.37 -3.84
N PRO A 54 12.71 -19.56 -3.29
CA PRO A 54 11.40 -19.98 -2.80
C PRO A 54 11.01 -19.35 -1.45
N GLN A 55 11.81 -18.43 -0.93
CA GLN A 55 11.48 -17.75 0.33
C GLN A 55 10.19 -16.95 0.17
N GLU A 56 9.18 -17.35 0.93
CA GLU A 56 7.89 -16.67 0.98
C GLU A 56 7.87 -15.52 1.99
N THR A 57 8.97 -15.32 2.72
CA THR A 57 9.15 -14.22 3.66
C THR A 57 10.26 -13.26 3.24
N LEU A 58 10.15 -12.02 3.70
CA LEU A 58 11.22 -11.03 3.58
C LEU A 58 12.44 -11.42 4.42
N PRO A 59 13.65 -10.99 4.02
CA PRO A 59 14.86 -11.26 4.79
C PRO A 59 14.85 -10.47 6.11
N ALA A 60 15.27 -11.14 7.18
CA ALA A 60 15.61 -10.48 8.44
C ALA A 60 17.03 -9.88 8.35
N PRO A 61 17.30 -8.73 8.99
CA PRO A 61 18.64 -8.15 9.04
C PRO A 61 19.68 -9.07 9.69
N ALA A 62 20.89 -9.07 9.15
CA ALA A 62 21.97 -9.91 9.65
C ALA A 62 22.41 -9.45 11.05
N ASN A 63 22.43 -10.37 12.02
CA ASN A 63 22.87 -10.20 13.42
C ASN A 63 21.83 -9.74 14.46
N VAL A 64 20.52 -9.85 14.18
CA VAL A 64 19.50 -9.64 15.21
C VAL A 64 19.07 -10.98 15.83
N SER A 65 19.26 -11.14 17.14
CA SER A 65 18.61 -12.22 17.90
C SER A 65 17.21 -11.76 18.33
N PRO A 66 16.14 -12.52 18.04
CA PRO A 66 14.80 -12.19 18.52
C PRO A 66 14.77 -12.21 20.05
N GLY A 67 14.11 -11.22 20.68
CA GLY A 67 13.62 -11.38 22.05
C GLY A 67 14.26 -10.53 23.17
N SER A 68 15.04 -9.49 22.89
CA SER A 68 15.57 -8.60 23.96
C SER A 68 14.91 -7.22 24.07
N PHE A 69 14.00 -6.87 23.16
CA PHE A 69 13.32 -5.58 23.21
C PHE A 69 11.91 -5.72 23.79
N ARG A 70 11.72 -5.17 24.99
CA ARG A 70 10.39 -4.80 25.47
C ARG A 70 10.16 -3.33 25.06
N PRO A 71 9.08 -3.00 24.34
CA PRO A 71 8.74 -1.61 24.10
C PRO A 71 8.72 -0.86 25.43
N ILE A 72 9.47 0.23 25.54
CA ILE A 72 9.33 1.11 26.69
C ILE A 72 8.02 1.85 26.48
N VAL A 73 6.99 1.45 27.22
CA VAL A 73 5.75 2.22 27.35
C VAL A 73 6.15 3.54 28.04
N PRO A 74 6.09 4.70 27.37
CA PRO A 74 6.19 5.96 28.08
C PRO A 74 5.06 5.96 29.11
N PRO A 75 5.29 6.34 30.38
CA PRO A 75 4.20 6.39 31.33
C PRO A 75 3.11 7.30 30.75
N THR A 76 1.91 6.74 30.58
CA THR A 76 0.68 7.50 30.35
C THR A 76 0.74 8.69 31.29
N ARG A 77 0.70 9.90 30.74
CA ARG A 77 0.73 11.14 31.53
C ARG A 77 -0.30 10.97 32.64
N ALA A 78 0.18 10.84 33.88
CA ALA A 78 -0.67 10.71 35.04
C ALA A 78 -1.68 11.86 34.98
N ALA A 79 -2.97 11.52 35.08
CA ALA A 79 -4.04 12.49 35.18
C ALA A 79 -3.62 13.54 36.22
N SER A 80 -3.47 14.78 35.78
CA SER A 80 -3.16 15.91 36.65
C SER A 80 -4.15 15.92 37.80
N ALA A 81 -3.64 15.85 39.02
CA ALA A 81 -4.43 16.00 40.23
C ALA A 81 -5.24 17.30 40.16
N PRO A 82 -6.53 17.32 40.56
CA PRO A 82 -7.32 18.52 40.51
C PRO A 82 -6.75 19.57 41.48
N GLU A 83 -6.50 20.78 40.98
CA GLU A 83 -6.27 21.96 41.82
C GLU A 83 -7.50 22.18 42.72
N PRO A 84 -7.33 22.37 44.03
CA PRO A 84 -8.43 22.74 44.90
C PRO A 84 -8.68 24.24 44.77
N GLY A 85 -9.77 24.63 44.09
CA GLY A 85 -10.32 25.98 44.21
C GLY A 85 -10.80 26.62 42.92
N GLY A 86 -11.98 26.23 42.47
CA GLY A 86 -12.74 26.95 41.45
C GLY A 86 -14.20 26.55 41.53
N ALA A 87 -15.11 27.53 41.59
CA ALA A 87 -16.54 27.32 41.77
C ALA A 87 -17.12 26.30 40.77
N GLU A 88 -17.84 25.32 41.31
CA GLU A 88 -18.49 24.23 40.59
C GLU A 88 -19.61 24.78 39.69
N LEU A 89 -19.31 24.98 38.41
CA LEU A 89 -20.32 25.14 37.37
C LEU A 89 -20.94 23.76 37.11
N ALA A 90 -22.27 23.70 37.14
CA ALA A 90 -23.02 22.48 36.88
C ALA A 90 -22.54 21.79 35.59
N PRO A 91 -22.33 20.46 35.59
CA PRO A 91 -21.92 19.75 34.39
C PRO A 91 -22.99 19.93 33.32
N SER A 92 -22.60 20.54 32.19
CA SER A 92 -23.42 20.53 30.98
C SER A 92 -23.67 19.06 30.60
N PRO A 93 -24.91 18.66 30.27
CA PRO A 93 -25.20 17.27 29.94
C PRO A 93 -24.32 16.83 28.78
N THR A 94 -23.42 15.88 29.02
CA THR A 94 -22.66 15.20 27.98
C THR A 94 -23.68 14.56 27.04
N PRO A 95 -23.69 14.87 25.73
CA PRO A 95 -24.60 14.22 24.82
C PRO A 95 -24.34 12.71 24.86
N ILE A 96 -25.38 11.93 25.19
CA ILE A 96 -25.32 10.47 25.10
C ILE A 96 -25.05 10.16 23.62
N PRO A 97 -24.02 9.35 23.29
CA PRO A 97 -23.76 8.98 21.91
C PRO A 97 -25.03 8.37 21.30
N THR A 98 -25.54 8.97 20.22
CA THR A 98 -26.66 8.40 19.48
C THR A 98 -26.27 6.99 19.05
N ALA A 99 -27.05 5.99 19.46
CA ALA A 99 -26.81 4.61 19.06
C ALA A 99 -26.79 4.51 17.53
N LEU A 100 -25.77 3.84 16.98
CA LEU A 100 -25.67 3.62 15.54
C LEU A 100 -26.85 2.75 15.06
N PRO A 101 -27.40 2.99 13.86
CA PRO A 101 -28.38 2.09 13.26
C PRO A 101 -27.83 0.66 13.18
N ALA A 102 -28.66 -0.36 13.38
CA ALA A 102 -28.22 -1.75 13.30
C ALA A 102 -27.80 -2.18 11.87
N ARG A 103 -28.29 -1.47 10.86
CA ARG A 103 -27.97 -1.72 9.45
C ARG A 103 -27.94 -0.42 8.67
N VAL A 104 -26.96 -0.29 7.78
CA VAL A 104 -26.80 0.83 6.85
C VAL A 104 -26.44 0.30 5.47
N THR A 105 -27.02 0.91 4.44
CA THR A 105 -26.65 0.65 3.04
C THR A 105 -26.68 1.98 2.30
N LEU A 106 -25.53 2.36 1.73
CA LEU A 106 -25.37 3.53 0.88
C LEU A 106 -25.59 3.13 -0.59
N PRO A 107 -25.97 4.07 -1.47
CA PRO A 107 -26.07 3.80 -2.90
C PRO A 107 -24.77 3.21 -3.46
N ALA A 108 -24.87 2.08 -4.16
CA ALA A 108 -23.71 1.49 -4.82
C ALA A 108 -23.29 2.35 -6.03
N PRO A 109 -22.00 2.70 -6.16
CA PRO A 109 -21.50 3.38 -7.36
C PRO A 109 -21.54 2.45 -8.58
N ALA A 110 -21.44 3.02 -9.78
CA ALA A 110 -21.27 2.23 -10.99
C ALA A 110 -19.97 1.42 -10.91
N TRP A 111 -20.12 0.09 -10.83
CA TRP A 111 -19.00 -0.82 -10.56
C TRP A 111 -18.08 -0.97 -11.79
N GLU A 112 -16.80 -1.14 -11.51
CA GLU A 112 -15.79 -1.53 -12.48
C GLU A 112 -14.80 -2.53 -11.88
N GLY A 113 -14.39 -3.51 -12.69
CA GLY A 113 -13.34 -4.45 -12.31
C GLY A 113 -11.98 -3.81 -12.49
N GLN A 114 -11.09 -4.01 -11.53
CA GLN A 114 -9.72 -3.54 -11.64
C GLN A 114 -9.01 -4.19 -12.82
N ASP A 115 -8.13 -3.41 -13.43
CA ASP A 115 -7.07 -3.92 -14.28
C ASP A 115 -5.90 -4.45 -13.43
N TRP A 116 -4.88 -4.96 -14.11
CA TRP A 116 -3.68 -5.51 -13.50
C TRP A 116 -3.00 -4.53 -12.54
N ASN A 117 -2.87 -4.94 -11.27
CA ASN A 117 -2.33 -4.16 -10.15
C ASN A 117 -2.94 -2.76 -10.03
N ASN A 118 -4.26 -2.64 -10.26
CA ASN A 118 -4.96 -1.36 -10.27
C ASN A 118 -6.05 -1.25 -9.19
N CYS A 119 -5.96 -2.05 -8.12
CA CYS A 119 -6.95 -2.07 -7.03
C CYS A 119 -7.12 -0.68 -6.39
N GLY A 120 -6.04 0.04 -6.07
CA GLY A 120 -6.12 1.40 -5.52
C GLY A 120 -6.87 2.37 -6.43
N PRO A 121 -6.41 2.60 -7.68
CA PRO A 121 -7.11 3.44 -8.64
C PRO A 121 -8.56 3.03 -8.92
N ALA A 122 -8.85 1.74 -9.06
CA ALA A 122 -10.22 1.26 -9.29
C ALA A 122 -11.13 1.50 -8.08
N THR A 123 -10.65 1.23 -6.87
CA THR A 123 -11.43 1.45 -5.65
C THR A 123 -11.67 2.94 -5.41
N LEU A 124 -10.67 3.80 -5.69
CA LEU A 124 -10.85 5.24 -5.64
C LEU A 124 -11.86 5.72 -6.70
N ALA A 125 -11.85 5.17 -7.92
CA ALA A 125 -12.85 5.50 -8.95
C ALA A 125 -14.28 5.20 -8.46
N LEU A 126 -14.50 4.05 -7.81
CA LEU A 126 -15.79 3.72 -7.20
C LEU A 126 -16.17 4.74 -6.11
N GLY A 127 -15.23 5.09 -5.23
CA GLY A 127 -15.44 6.08 -4.17
C GLY A 127 -15.78 7.47 -4.71
N LEU A 128 -15.13 7.92 -5.78
CA LEU A 128 -15.41 9.20 -6.43
C LEU A 128 -16.76 9.19 -7.17
N ARG A 129 -17.11 8.08 -7.83
CA ARG A 129 -18.41 7.93 -8.51
C ARG A 129 -19.60 8.01 -7.56
N PHE A 130 -19.42 7.64 -6.29
CA PHE A 130 -20.43 7.86 -5.25
C PHE A 130 -20.84 9.34 -5.14
N TYR A 131 -19.90 10.26 -5.40
CA TYR A 131 -20.12 11.72 -5.39
C TYR A 131 -20.46 12.30 -6.77
N GLY A 132 -20.66 11.46 -7.80
CA GLY A 132 -20.96 11.90 -9.16
C GLY A 132 -19.74 12.28 -10.00
N TRP A 133 -18.52 11.88 -9.61
CA TRP A 133 -17.34 12.03 -10.45
C TRP A 133 -17.45 11.17 -11.72
N GLU A 134 -17.06 11.75 -12.86
CA GLU A 134 -16.99 11.06 -14.15
C GLU A 134 -15.54 10.67 -14.48
N GLY A 135 -15.33 9.40 -14.79
CA GLY A 135 -14.02 8.84 -15.12
C GLY A 135 -13.90 7.38 -14.73
N ASP A 136 -12.71 6.83 -14.83
CA ASP A 136 -12.38 5.43 -14.55
C ASP A 136 -11.01 5.29 -13.86
N GLN A 137 -10.68 4.07 -13.43
CA GLN A 137 -9.37 3.74 -12.88
C GLN A 137 -8.18 4.17 -13.76
N PHE A 138 -8.33 4.27 -15.08
CA PHE A 138 -7.25 4.64 -16.00
C PHE A 138 -7.00 6.14 -16.02
N THR A 139 -8.04 6.93 -15.73
CA THR A 139 -7.94 8.36 -15.49
C THR A 139 -7.06 8.62 -14.26
N ILE A 140 -7.26 7.82 -13.20
CA ILE A 140 -6.46 7.90 -11.97
C ILE A 140 -5.05 7.36 -12.18
N SER A 141 -4.93 6.15 -12.72
CA SER A 141 -3.65 5.45 -12.83
C SER A 141 -2.68 6.14 -13.80
N ARG A 142 -3.15 6.94 -14.75
CA ARG A 142 -2.28 7.71 -15.66
C ARG A 142 -1.39 8.70 -14.93
N LEU A 143 -1.85 9.23 -13.79
CA LEU A 143 -1.06 10.12 -12.95
C LEU A 143 -0.24 9.35 -11.93
N LEU A 144 -0.88 8.43 -11.20
CA LEU A 144 -0.25 7.77 -10.04
C LEU A 144 0.71 6.65 -10.44
N LYS A 145 0.32 5.80 -11.40
CA LYS A 145 1.13 4.66 -11.88
C LYS A 145 1.15 4.56 -13.41
N PRO A 146 1.88 5.46 -14.09
CA PRO A 146 1.90 5.51 -15.55
C PRO A 146 2.46 4.22 -16.19
N ASP A 147 3.37 3.50 -15.53
CA ASP A 147 3.71 2.12 -15.91
C ASP A 147 2.67 1.15 -15.34
N ARG A 148 1.93 0.48 -16.24
CA ARG A 148 0.88 -0.48 -15.86
C ARG A 148 1.39 -1.67 -15.03
N GLY A 149 2.68 -1.98 -15.10
CA GLY A 149 3.34 -3.07 -14.38
C GLY A 149 3.84 -2.68 -12.98
N ASP A 150 3.75 -1.41 -12.61
CA ASP A 150 3.82 -1.01 -11.21
C ASP A 150 2.74 -1.75 -10.40
N LYS A 151 3.11 -2.23 -9.21
CA LYS A 151 2.33 -3.14 -8.40
C LYS A 151 1.49 -2.44 -7.34
N ASN A 152 1.74 -1.17 -7.07
CA ASN A 152 1.19 -0.50 -5.91
C ASN A 152 0.76 0.94 -6.22
N VAL A 153 -0.20 1.43 -5.45
CA VAL A 153 -0.49 2.86 -5.27
C VAL A 153 -0.84 3.00 -3.79
N ASN A 154 -0.04 3.75 -3.06
CA ASN A 154 -0.25 3.96 -1.63
C ASN A 154 -1.43 4.88 -1.34
N ILE A 155 -1.95 4.79 -0.14
CA ILE A 155 -3.14 5.54 0.26
C ILE A 155 -2.93 7.06 0.24
N ASP A 156 -1.72 7.54 0.54
CA ASP A 156 -1.36 8.95 0.45
C ASP A 156 -1.32 9.45 -0.99
N GLU A 157 -0.98 8.60 -1.97
CA GLU A 157 -1.08 8.92 -3.39
C GLU A 157 -2.55 9.01 -3.84
N LEU A 158 -3.43 8.16 -3.31
CA LEU A 158 -4.88 8.26 -3.54
C LEU A 158 -5.44 9.56 -2.97
N VAL A 159 -5.01 9.97 -1.77
CA VAL A 159 -5.32 11.27 -1.18
C VAL A 159 -4.80 12.42 -2.04
N PHE A 160 -3.56 12.33 -2.52
CA PHE A 160 -2.95 13.32 -3.41
C PHE A 160 -3.76 13.48 -4.70
N TYR A 161 -4.13 12.38 -5.35
CA TYR A 161 -4.95 12.43 -6.55
C TYR A 161 -6.28 13.12 -6.28
N LEU A 162 -7.00 12.73 -5.23
CA LEU A 162 -8.30 13.32 -4.93
C LEU A 162 -8.16 14.83 -4.65
N ARG A 163 -7.21 15.23 -3.81
CA ARG A 163 -7.01 16.65 -3.46
C ARG A 163 -6.59 17.52 -4.65
N THR A 164 -5.90 16.95 -5.65
CA THR A 164 -5.40 17.73 -6.80
C THR A 164 -6.26 17.62 -8.05
N GLN A 165 -6.93 16.49 -8.28
CA GLN A 165 -7.73 16.21 -9.49
C GLN A 165 -9.24 16.23 -9.25
N ALA A 166 -9.68 16.10 -7.99
CA ALA A 166 -11.08 16.16 -7.57
C ALA A 166 -11.25 17.13 -6.39
N GLY A 167 -10.56 18.27 -6.42
CA GLY A 167 -10.47 19.22 -5.29
C GLY A 167 -11.77 19.92 -4.86
N TRP A 168 -12.92 19.56 -5.45
CA TRP A 168 -14.25 19.89 -4.95
C TRP A 168 -14.74 18.92 -3.87
N LEU A 169 -14.01 17.82 -3.66
CA LEU A 169 -14.11 16.91 -2.52
C LEU A 169 -12.94 17.17 -1.58
N ASN A 170 -13.08 16.69 -0.34
CA ASN A 170 -12.00 16.60 0.61
C ASN A 170 -11.84 15.15 1.08
N THR A 171 -10.64 14.83 1.55
CA THR A 171 -10.29 13.48 2.02
C THR A 171 -9.06 13.54 2.89
N ASP A 172 -8.93 12.54 3.75
CA ASP A 172 -7.72 12.20 4.46
C ASP A 172 -7.80 10.72 4.84
N PHE A 173 -6.76 10.20 5.49
CA PHE A 173 -6.77 8.85 6.04
C PHE A 173 -6.34 8.84 7.51
N ARG A 174 -6.73 7.79 8.21
CA ARG A 174 -6.31 7.51 9.59
C ARG A 174 -5.90 6.06 9.71
N VAL A 175 -5.19 5.74 10.79
CA VAL A 175 -4.75 4.38 11.13
C VAL A 175 -5.33 3.97 12.49
N GLY A 176 -5.14 2.71 12.89
CA GLY A 176 -5.73 2.20 14.14
C GLY A 176 -7.26 2.27 14.14
N GLY A 177 -7.88 2.15 12.96
CA GLY A 177 -9.34 2.16 12.85
C GLY A 177 -9.99 1.02 13.63
N THR A 178 -11.26 1.20 13.98
CA THR A 178 -12.08 0.15 14.61
C THR A 178 -13.31 -0.14 13.76
N ILE A 179 -13.92 -1.32 13.94
CA ILE A 179 -15.20 -1.65 13.29
C ILE A 179 -16.26 -0.58 13.59
N THR A 180 -16.33 -0.11 14.85
CA THR A 180 -17.22 0.99 15.26
C THR A 180 -16.93 2.29 14.53
N ARG A 181 -15.65 2.63 14.29
CA ARG A 181 -15.24 3.81 13.52
C ARG A 181 -15.73 3.73 12.07
N LEU A 182 -15.52 2.60 11.40
CA LEU A 182 -16.00 2.37 10.03
C LEU A 182 -17.53 2.48 9.96
N LYS A 183 -18.24 1.84 10.90
CA LYS A 183 -19.70 1.92 10.99
C LYS A 183 -20.20 3.35 11.22
N SER A 184 -19.51 4.14 12.03
CA SER A 184 -19.91 5.53 12.32
C SER A 184 -19.82 6.42 11.07
N LEU A 185 -18.78 6.24 10.24
CA LEU A 185 -18.64 6.93 8.95
C LEU A 185 -19.75 6.50 7.98
N LEU A 186 -19.99 5.20 7.85
CA LEU A 186 -21.04 4.65 6.98
C LEU A 186 -22.44 5.13 7.41
N ALA A 187 -22.74 5.09 8.70
CA ALA A 187 -24.01 5.56 9.25
C ALA A 187 -24.25 7.06 9.02
N ALA A 188 -23.17 7.83 8.89
CA ALA A 188 -23.23 9.24 8.53
C ALA A 188 -23.27 9.48 7.00
N GLY A 189 -23.27 8.43 6.18
CA GLY A 189 -23.38 8.56 4.72
C GLY A 189 -22.05 8.69 3.99
N PHE A 190 -20.92 8.44 4.65
CA PHE A 190 -19.59 8.50 4.04
C PHE A 190 -19.11 7.08 3.70
N PRO A 191 -18.90 6.74 2.42
CA PRO A 191 -18.28 5.47 2.06
C PRO A 191 -16.80 5.49 2.50
N VAL A 192 -16.27 4.32 2.83
CA VAL A 192 -14.93 4.22 3.44
C VAL A 192 -14.06 3.28 2.62
N ILE A 193 -12.88 3.73 2.22
CA ILE A 193 -11.87 2.91 1.56
C ILE A 193 -10.95 2.34 2.64
N VAL A 194 -10.70 1.04 2.62
CA VAL A 194 -9.76 0.37 3.51
C VAL A 194 -8.74 -0.41 2.69
N GLU A 195 -7.52 -0.53 3.20
CA GLU A 195 -6.50 -1.40 2.63
C GLU A 195 -6.29 -2.62 3.52
N LYS A 196 -6.22 -3.81 2.93
CA LYS A 196 -6.09 -5.05 3.69
C LYS A 196 -5.21 -6.06 3.00
N GLY A 197 -4.62 -6.95 3.79
CA GLY A 197 -4.03 -8.18 3.28
C GLY A 197 -5.09 -9.15 2.77
N PHE A 198 -4.78 -9.85 1.69
CA PHE A 198 -5.58 -10.97 1.18
C PHE A 198 -4.69 -12.00 0.50
N ILE A 199 -5.25 -13.18 0.22
CA ILE A 199 -4.54 -14.27 -0.44
C ILE A 199 -4.99 -14.36 -1.89
N LEU A 200 -4.03 -14.22 -2.81
CA LEU A 200 -4.19 -14.49 -4.24
C LEU A 200 -4.25 -16.00 -4.48
N GLY A 201 -5.10 -16.44 -5.40
CA GLY A 201 -5.09 -17.82 -5.89
C GLY A 201 -3.79 -18.13 -6.64
N GLU A 202 -3.39 -19.41 -6.71
CA GLU A 202 -2.11 -19.85 -7.29
C GLU A 202 -1.89 -19.39 -8.76
N GLY A 203 -2.96 -19.13 -9.51
CA GLY A 203 -2.90 -18.61 -10.89
C GLY A 203 -2.67 -17.10 -11.02
N ASP A 204 -2.85 -16.33 -9.94
CA ASP A 204 -2.81 -14.87 -9.96
C ASP A 204 -1.45 -14.36 -9.47
N GLY A 205 -0.53 -14.08 -10.40
CA GLY A 205 0.77 -13.48 -10.08
C GLY A 205 1.64 -14.34 -9.16
N GLY A 206 1.48 -15.67 -9.22
CA GLY A 206 2.21 -16.66 -8.41
C GLY A 206 1.56 -17.00 -7.06
N GLY A 207 0.34 -16.52 -6.78
CA GLY A 207 -0.39 -16.81 -5.55
C GLY A 207 0.17 -16.17 -4.29
N GLY A 208 -0.46 -16.41 -3.13
CA GLY A 208 0.02 -15.96 -1.82
C GLY A 208 -0.43 -14.55 -1.44
N TRP A 209 0.16 -14.01 -0.36
CA TRP A 209 -0.29 -12.75 0.25
C TRP A 209 -0.08 -11.53 -0.65
N ALA A 210 -1.05 -10.63 -0.71
CA ALA A 210 -0.98 -9.32 -1.36
C ALA A 210 -1.83 -8.27 -0.62
N GLY A 211 -1.58 -6.99 -0.89
CA GLY A 211 -2.43 -5.87 -0.46
C GLY A 211 -3.59 -5.66 -1.42
N HIS A 212 -4.72 -5.19 -0.90
CA HIS A 212 -5.92 -4.90 -1.67
C HIS A 212 -6.78 -3.84 -1.02
N TYR A 213 -7.37 -2.99 -1.85
CA TYR A 213 -8.32 -1.97 -1.40
C TYR A 213 -9.75 -2.46 -1.53
N LEU A 214 -10.58 -2.14 -0.54
CA LEU A 214 -12.03 -2.33 -0.57
C LEU A 214 -12.74 -1.02 -0.31
N LEU A 215 -13.83 -0.76 -1.04
CA LEU A 215 -14.76 0.32 -0.72
C LEU A 215 -15.93 -0.23 0.09
N LEU A 216 -16.09 0.20 1.34
CA LEU A 216 -17.23 -0.15 2.18
C LEU A 216 -18.38 0.82 1.91
N THR A 217 -19.58 0.29 1.67
CA THR A 217 -20.80 1.05 1.38
C THR A 217 -21.96 0.68 2.32
N GLY A 218 -21.73 -0.14 3.33
CA GLY A 218 -22.75 -0.47 4.31
C GLY A 218 -22.31 -1.50 5.33
N TYR A 219 -23.18 -1.79 6.29
CA TYR A 219 -23.00 -2.84 7.28
C TYR A 219 -24.34 -3.39 7.77
N ASP A 220 -24.33 -4.59 8.32
CA ASP A 220 -25.49 -5.23 8.95
C ASP A 220 -25.05 -6.00 10.21
N ASP A 221 -25.42 -5.48 11.38
CA ASP A 221 -25.07 -6.08 12.67
C ASP A 221 -25.73 -7.42 12.94
N ALA A 222 -26.87 -7.71 12.30
CA ALA A 222 -27.51 -9.02 12.44
C ALA A 222 -26.67 -10.13 11.80
N THR A 223 -25.86 -9.79 10.81
CA THR A 223 -24.93 -10.73 10.12
C THR A 223 -23.47 -10.47 10.44
N GLN A 224 -23.19 -9.48 11.29
CA GLN A 224 -21.84 -9.00 11.63
C GLN A 224 -20.95 -8.78 10.40
N SER A 225 -21.47 -8.06 9.41
CA SER A 225 -20.79 -7.92 8.13
C SER A 225 -20.87 -6.51 7.54
N PHE A 226 -19.88 -6.17 6.73
CA PHE A 226 -19.89 -5.03 5.84
C PHE A 226 -20.40 -5.42 4.45
N ILE A 227 -20.95 -4.44 3.75
CA ILE A 227 -21.19 -4.46 2.31
C ILE A 227 -20.01 -3.75 1.65
N ALA A 228 -19.28 -4.44 0.78
CA ALA A 228 -18.08 -3.96 0.13
C ALA A 228 -18.19 -4.02 -1.40
N GLN A 229 -17.72 -2.98 -2.08
CA GLN A 229 -17.47 -2.99 -3.51
C GLN A 229 -16.03 -3.45 -3.73
N ASP A 230 -15.89 -4.70 -4.18
CA ASP A 230 -14.60 -5.31 -4.42
C ASP A 230 -14.28 -5.22 -5.93
N THR A 231 -13.22 -4.50 -6.28
CA THR A 231 -12.82 -4.32 -7.68
C THR A 231 -12.12 -5.55 -8.23
N ASN A 232 -11.67 -6.48 -7.38
CA ASN A 232 -10.99 -7.67 -7.86
C ASN A 232 -12.03 -8.65 -8.46
N PRO A 233 -11.94 -8.95 -9.77
CA PRO A 233 -12.92 -9.82 -10.43
C PRO A 233 -12.88 -11.27 -9.91
N GLY A 234 -11.77 -11.69 -9.28
CA GLY A 234 -11.62 -13.03 -8.69
C GLY A 234 -12.27 -13.20 -7.32
N THR A 235 -12.67 -12.11 -6.64
CA THR A 235 -13.11 -12.14 -5.24
C THR A 235 -14.58 -11.78 -5.01
N GLY A 236 -15.37 -11.56 -6.07
CA GLY A 236 -16.83 -11.55 -5.98
C GLY A 236 -17.54 -10.28 -6.45
N GLY A 237 -16.82 -9.21 -6.82
CA GLY A 237 -17.41 -8.04 -7.48
C GLY A 237 -18.22 -7.10 -6.56
N PRO A 238 -19.28 -6.44 -7.07
CA PRO A 238 -20.06 -5.45 -6.30
C PRO A 238 -20.87 -6.07 -5.16
N ASP A 239 -21.20 -5.25 -4.16
CA ASP A 239 -22.08 -5.59 -3.02
C ASP A 239 -21.73 -6.89 -2.27
N ARG A 240 -20.43 -7.20 -2.19
CA ARG A 240 -19.91 -8.36 -1.49
C ARG A 240 -20.10 -8.20 0.02
N THR A 241 -20.60 -9.26 0.67
CA THR A 241 -20.59 -9.36 2.13
C THR A 241 -19.20 -9.78 2.63
N VAL A 242 -18.66 -9.02 3.58
CA VAL A 242 -17.39 -9.34 4.28
C VAL A 242 -17.66 -9.29 5.78
N SER A 243 -17.40 -10.38 6.52
CA SER A 243 -17.60 -10.36 7.96
C SER A 243 -16.66 -9.35 8.65
N TYR A 244 -17.06 -8.83 9.81
CA TYR A 244 -16.23 -7.91 10.58
C TYR A 244 -14.88 -8.53 10.95
N GLU A 245 -14.87 -9.83 11.29
CA GLU A 245 -13.68 -10.59 11.62
C GLU A 245 -12.76 -10.79 10.40
N ASP A 246 -13.30 -11.24 9.26
CA ASP A 246 -12.51 -11.46 8.04
C ASP A 246 -11.90 -10.17 7.50
N LEU A 247 -12.60 -9.05 7.66
CA LEU A 247 -12.05 -7.74 7.34
C LEU A 247 -10.84 -7.46 8.24
N ASP A 248 -11.01 -7.56 9.56
CA ASP A 248 -9.98 -7.18 10.53
C ASP A 248 -8.70 -8.02 10.41
N VAL A 249 -8.83 -9.32 10.12
CA VAL A 249 -7.69 -10.25 9.90
C VAL A 249 -6.72 -9.69 8.86
N GLY A 250 -7.23 -9.16 7.74
CA GLY A 250 -6.41 -8.54 6.70
C GLY A 250 -6.11 -7.08 6.95
N TRP A 251 -7.06 -6.33 7.51
CA TRP A 251 -6.98 -4.88 7.70
C TRP A 251 -5.93 -4.49 8.74
N ARG A 252 -5.77 -5.31 9.80
CA ARG A 252 -4.71 -5.12 10.79
C ARG A 252 -3.31 -5.20 10.21
N GLN A 253 -3.12 -5.92 9.11
CA GLN A 253 -1.82 -6.08 8.45
C GLN A 253 -1.36 -4.79 7.72
N PHE A 254 -2.27 -3.81 7.61
CA PHE A 254 -2.06 -2.47 7.07
C PHE A 254 -2.36 -1.41 8.16
N ASN A 255 -2.05 -1.70 9.42
CA ASN A 255 -2.24 -0.80 10.56
C ASN A 255 -3.68 -0.26 10.68
N ARG A 256 -4.67 -1.05 10.24
CA ARG A 256 -6.09 -0.67 10.18
C ARG A 256 -6.31 0.69 9.51
N VAL A 257 -5.65 0.91 8.38
CA VAL A 257 -5.74 2.16 7.62
C VAL A 257 -7.10 2.32 6.94
N TYR A 258 -7.69 3.51 7.03
CA TYR A 258 -8.95 3.84 6.37
C TYR A 258 -8.93 5.28 5.83
N MET A 259 -9.48 5.45 4.63
CA MET A 259 -9.66 6.71 3.94
C MET A 259 -11.15 7.00 3.81
N TYR A 260 -11.53 8.26 4.01
CA TYR A 260 -12.91 8.74 3.91
C TYR A 260 -12.95 9.91 2.93
N ILE A 261 -14.01 9.96 2.13
CA ILE A 261 -14.23 11.01 1.14
C ILE A 261 -15.47 11.79 1.57
N TYR A 262 -15.47 13.10 1.40
CA TYR A 262 -16.60 13.95 1.80
C TYR A 262 -16.62 15.27 1.04
N LEU A 263 -17.76 15.95 1.05
CA LEU A 263 -17.89 17.30 0.50
C LEU A 263 -17.41 18.32 1.55
N PRO A 264 -16.84 19.48 1.16
CA PRO A 264 -16.31 20.46 2.11
C PRO A 264 -17.30 20.91 3.20
N GLN A 265 -18.60 20.98 2.92
CA GLN A 265 -19.62 21.32 3.94
C GLN A 265 -19.78 20.28 5.06
N ASP A 266 -19.30 19.05 4.84
CA ASP A 266 -19.40 17.94 5.80
C ASP A 266 -18.19 17.86 6.75
N GLU A 267 -17.22 18.77 6.64
CA GLU A 267 -16.00 18.80 7.47
C GLU A 267 -16.35 18.68 8.96
N ALA A 268 -17.27 19.50 9.47
CA ALA A 268 -17.64 19.46 10.89
C ALA A 268 -18.24 18.09 11.32
N ARG A 269 -18.91 17.39 10.41
CA ARG A 269 -19.47 16.05 10.67
C ARG A 269 -18.36 15.00 10.73
N ILE A 270 -17.39 15.07 9.82
CA ILE A 270 -16.21 14.21 9.84
C ILE A 270 -15.41 14.43 11.13
N GLN A 271 -15.12 15.68 11.48
CA GLN A 271 -14.42 16.04 12.71
C GLN A 271 -15.15 15.52 13.96
N ALA A 272 -16.48 15.66 14.02
CA ALA A 272 -17.29 15.14 15.12
C ALA A 272 -17.29 13.60 15.19
N ILE A 273 -17.27 12.92 14.04
CA ILE A 273 -17.16 11.46 13.99
C ILE A 273 -15.80 11.04 14.52
N LEU A 274 -14.71 11.54 13.92
CA LEU A 274 -13.34 11.18 14.31
C LEU A 274 -13.03 11.52 15.77
N GLY A 275 -13.54 12.65 16.27
CA GLY A 275 -13.27 13.12 17.62
C GLY A 275 -11.78 13.39 17.78
N GLU A 276 -11.17 12.81 18.81
CA GLU A 276 -9.73 12.93 19.06
C GLU A 276 -8.85 12.38 17.92
N ASP A 277 -9.34 11.38 17.16
CA ASP A 277 -8.61 10.85 16.01
C ASP A 277 -8.54 11.84 14.83
N ALA A 278 -9.24 12.97 14.89
CA ALA A 278 -9.09 14.00 13.88
C ALA A 278 -7.69 14.63 13.91
N ASP A 279 -7.06 14.70 15.07
CA ASP A 279 -5.66 15.08 15.18
C ASP A 279 -4.76 13.89 14.80
N PHE A 280 -3.79 14.12 13.92
CA PHE A 280 -2.94 13.04 13.40
C PHE A 280 -2.02 12.46 14.46
N ASP A 281 -1.42 13.30 15.29
CA ASP A 281 -0.51 12.86 16.34
C ASP A 281 -1.27 12.04 17.37
N ARG A 282 -2.48 12.46 17.72
CA ARG A 282 -3.37 11.70 18.61
C ARG A 282 -3.78 10.38 17.98
N ASN A 283 -4.23 10.34 16.73
CA ASN A 283 -4.58 9.10 16.04
C ASN A 283 -3.39 8.12 15.95
N ARG A 284 -2.20 8.63 15.62
CA ARG A 284 -0.97 7.82 15.58
C ARG A 284 -0.55 7.33 16.95
N THR A 285 -0.79 8.11 18.00
CA THR A 285 -0.59 7.66 19.38
C THR A 285 -1.52 6.50 19.72
N VAL A 286 -2.81 6.60 19.40
CA VAL A 286 -3.78 5.49 19.60
C VAL A 286 -3.35 4.24 18.83
N ALA A 287 -2.95 4.39 17.57
CA ALA A 287 -2.52 3.26 16.75
C ALA A 287 -1.21 2.62 17.27
N LEU A 288 -0.32 3.43 17.84
CA LEU A 288 0.89 2.95 18.51
C LEU A 288 0.55 2.13 19.75
N GLU A 289 -0.34 2.64 20.61
CA GLU A 289 -0.84 1.93 21.81
C GLU A 289 -1.52 0.62 21.43
N MET A 290 -2.40 0.63 20.41
CA MET A 290 -3.05 -0.57 19.88
C MET A 290 -2.03 -1.63 19.43
N ALA A 291 -0.97 -1.23 18.71
CA ALA A 291 0.07 -2.16 18.30
C ALA A 291 0.86 -2.73 19.48
N GLN A 292 1.06 -1.94 20.55
CA GLN A 292 1.68 -2.42 21.79
C GLN A 292 0.80 -3.47 22.47
N ASP A 293 -0.50 -3.21 22.62
CA ASP A 293 -1.46 -4.14 23.21
C ASP A 293 -1.52 -5.47 22.41
N GLU A 294 -1.49 -5.39 21.07
CA GLU A 294 -1.44 -6.58 20.21
C GLU A 294 -0.16 -7.41 20.43
N ILE A 295 1.00 -6.76 20.55
CA ILE A 295 2.28 -7.42 20.83
C ILE A 295 2.29 -8.01 22.24
N GLU A 296 1.69 -7.34 23.23
CA GLU A 296 1.58 -7.88 24.59
C GLU A 296 0.70 -9.14 24.63
N SER A 297 -0.39 -9.14 23.85
CA SER A 297 -1.28 -10.29 23.71
C SER A 297 -0.65 -11.44 22.93
N ASP A 298 0.05 -11.14 21.83
CA ASP A 298 0.74 -12.12 20.99
C ASP A 298 2.10 -11.60 20.51
N PRO A 299 3.19 -11.85 21.27
CA PRO A 299 4.53 -11.42 20.89
C PRO A 299 5.08 -12.11 19.63
N GLN A 300 4.41 -13.14 19.12
CA GLN A 300 4.79 -13.87 17.91
C GLN A 300 4.08 -13.35 16.66
N ASP A 301 3.23 -12.34 16.78
CA ASP A 301 2.56 -11.71 15.64
C ASP A 301 3.49 -10.73 14.90
N PRO A 302 3.96 -11.04 13.67
CA PRO A 302 4.82 -10.14 12.91
C PRO A 302 4.12 -8.81 12.56
N TYR A 303 2.78 -8.80 12.45
CA TYR A 303 2.03 -7.61 12.03
C TYR A 303 1.93 -6.57 13.14
N GLY A 304 1.70 -6.96 14.40
CA GLY A 304 1.75 -6.06 15.55
C GLY A 304 3.10 -5.33 15.66
N TRP A 305 4.21 -6.08 15.55
CA TRP A 305 5.56 -5.50 15.50
C TRP A 305 5.77 -4.54 14.33
N PHE A 306 5.24 -4.86 13.15
CA PHE A 306 5.34 -3.98 11.99
C PHE A 306 4.53 -2.70 12.16
N ASN A 307 3.31 -2.80 12.71
CA ASN A 307 2.45 -1.65 12.98
C ASN A 307 3.09 -0.73 14.03
N LEU A 308 3.68 -1.30 15.08
CA LEU A 308 4.47 -0.54 16.06
C LEU A 308 5.60 0.24 15.36
N GLY A 309 6.39 -0.42 14.51
CA GLY A 309 7.44 0.22 13.74
C GLY A 309 6.92 1.36 12.84
N THR A 310 5.80 1.12 12.15
CA THR A 310 5.16 2.10 11.26
C THR A 310 4.69 3.35 12.00
N ASN A 311 4.07 3.19 13.17
CA ASN A 311 3.67 4.34 13.99
C ASN A 311 4.88 5.06 14.62
N LEU A 312 5.95 4.34 14.98
CA LEU A 312 7.19 4.94 15.46
C LEU A 312 7.94 5.74 14.39
N VAL A 313 7.87 5.33 13.11
CA VAL A 313 8.40 6.11 11.97
C VAL A 313 7.71 7.46 11.87
N TYR A 314 6.39 7.51 12.04
CA TYR A 314 5.64 8.78 12.02
C TYR A 314 6.16 9.77 13.07
N PHE A 315 6.52 9.30 14.26
CA PHE A 315 7.10 10.12 15.33
C PHE A 315 8.62 10.29 15.22
N GLU A 316 9.24 9.89 14.11
CA GLU A 316 10.68 9.93 13.87
C GLU A 316 11.51 9.17 14.93
N ARG A 317 10.89 8.23 15.66
CA ARG A 317 11.53 7.36 16.66
C ARG A 317 12.24 6.21 15.97
N TYR A 318 13.11 6.53 15.02
CA TYR A 318 13.70 5.58 14.07
C TYR A 318 14.46 4.43 14.74
N GLY A 319 15.15 4.67 15.85
CA GLY A 319 15.86 3.61 16.57
C GLY A 319 14.94 2.56 17.18
N GLU A 320 13.77 2.98 17.68
CA GLU A 320 12.74 2.06 18.17
C GLU A 320 12.01 1.40 17.01
N ALA A 321 11.71 2.16 15.96
CA ALA A 321 11.08 1.63 14.75
C ALA A 321 11.91 0.52 14.12
N SER A 322 13.24 0.72 13.97
CA SER A 322 14.13 -0.30 13.43
C SER A 322 14.09 -1.59 14.24
N ARG A 323 14.07 -1.53 15.57
CA ARG A 323 13.97 -2.73 16.41
C ARG A 323 12.61 -3.42 16.25
N ALA A 324 11.53 -2.65 16.13
CA ALA A 324 10.22 -3.22 15.88
C ALA A 324 10.17 -3.95 14.52
N PHE A 325 10.73 -3.34 13.47
CA PHE A 325 10.86 -3.98 12.16
C PHE A 325 11.79 -5.19 12.16
N ASP A 326 12.89 -5.17 12.93
CA ASP A 326 13.78 -6.33 13.06
C ASP A 326 13.01 -7.54 13.64
N ASN A 327 12.18 -7.33 14.67
CA ASN A 327 11.32 -8.38 15.24
C ASN A 327 10.29 -8.86 14.21
N ALA A 328 9.60 -7.93 13.53
CA ALA A 328 8.60 -8.27 12.52
C ALA A 328 9.18 -9.12 11.38
N LEU A 329 10.32 -8.73 10.83
CA LEU A 329 11.00 -9.46 9.75
C LEU A 329 11.53 -10.82 10.23
N SER A 330 12.02 -10.89 11.48
CA SER A 330 12.51 -12.14 12.09
C SER A 330 11.40 -13.16 12.36
N LEU A 331 10.19 -12.68 12.70
CA LEU A 331 8.98 -13.51 12.84
C LEU A 331 8.39 -13.94 11.49
N GLY A 332 8.75 -13.24 10.42
CA GLY A 332 8.41 -13.58 9.04
C GLY A 332 7.23 -12.77 8.53
N LEU A 333 7.53 -11.81 7.67
CA LEU A 333 6.53 -11.09 6.88
C LEU A 333 6.49 -11.61 5.45
N PRO A 334 5.32 -11.67 4.79
CA PRO A 334 5.23 -12.10 3.41
C PRO A 334 6.19 -11.34 2.50
N TRP A 335 6.79 -12.00 1.52
CA TRP A 335 7.79 -11.38 0.63
C TRP A 335 7.28 -10.15 -0.14
N ARG A 336 5.95 -10.01 -0.32
CA ARG A 336 5.33 -8.86 -0.98
C ARG A 336 5.13 -7.66 -0.04
N PHE A 337 5.41 -7.77 1.25
CA PHE A 337 5.00 -6.78 2.23
C PHE A 337 5.60 -5.39 1.96
N THR A 338 6.88 -5.33 1.58
CA THR A 338 7.59 -4.10 1.16
C THR A 338 7.24 -3.60 -0.24
N ARG A 339 6.28 -4.23 -0.93
CA ARG A 339 5.64 -3.62 -2.12
C ARG A 339 4.66 -2.52 -1.75
N TYR A 340 4.09 -2.59 -0.53
CA TYR A 340 3.04 -1.70 -0.07
C TYR A 340 3.46 -0.87 1.13
N GLN A 341 4.42 -1.35 1.93
CA GLN A 341 4.78 -0.72 3.21
C GLN A 341 6.28 -0.47 3.31
N PHE A 342 6.66 0.82 3.34
CA PHE A 342 8.04 1.28 3.17
C PHE A 342 8.75 1.72 4.46
N GLY A 343 8.05 1.67 5.60
CA GLY A 343 8.57 2.06 6.92
C GLY A 343 9.97 1.51 7.26
N PRO A 344 10.29 0.23 6.97
CA PRO A 344 11.62 -0.32 7.22
C PRO A 344 12.74 0.44 6.49
N TYR A 345 12.53 0.85 5.23
CA TYR A 345 13.53 1.61 4.47
C TYR A 345 13.85 2.93 5.16
N ILE A 346 12.81 3.66 5.57
CA ILE A 346 12.93 4.95 6.24
C ILE A 346 13.66 4.79 7.58
N ALA A 347 13.24 3.82 8.41
CA ALA A 347 13.82 3.61 9.73
C ALA A 347 15.30 3.21 9.64
N TYR A 348 15.63 2.21 8.80
CA TYR A 348 17.02 1.74 8.65
C TYR A 348 17.93 2.82 8.07
N PHE A 349 17.46 3.58 7.07
CA PHE A 349 18.23 4.68 6.51
C PHE A 349 18.58 5.75 7.55
N ASN A 350 17.60 6.17 8.35
CA ASN A 350 17.81 7.18 9.40
C ASN A 350 18.69 6.67 10.56
N GLN A 351 18.79 5.35 10.75
CA GLN A 351 19.70 4.72 11.71
C GLN A 351 21.09 4.42 11.14
N GLY A 352 21.37 4.80 9.88
CA GLY A 352 22.66 4.51 9.23
C GLY A 352 22.85 3.04 8.83
N ARG A 353 21.79 2.24 8.92
CA ARG A 353 21.76 0.82 8.53
C ARG A 353 21.57 0.68 7.02
N PHE A 354 22.44 1.30 6.24
CA PHE A 354 22.29 1.40 4.78
C PHE A 354 22.37 0.05 4.09
N GLN A 355 23.19 -0.87 4.57
CA GLN A 355 23.25 -2.23 4.00
C GLN A 355 21.93 -2.98 4.16
N ASP A 356 21.24 -2.84 5.30
CA ASP A 356 19.94 -3.46 5.52
C ASP A 356 18.87 -2.90 4.56
N VAL A 357 18.95 -1.59 4.22
CA VAL A 357 18.09 -0.99 3.18
C VAL A 357 18.38 -1.61 1.82
N VAL A 358 19.67 -1.77 1.45
CA VAL A 358 20.07 -2.39 0.18
C VAL A 358 19.56 -3.83 0.10
N ASP A 359 19.81 -4.64 1.13
CA ASP A 359 19.45 -6.06 1.15
C ASP A 359 17.92 -6.25 1.06
N LEU A 360 17.16 -5.45 1.80
CA LEU A 360 15.71 -5.49 1.78
C LEU A 360 15.14 -5.01 0.44
N ALA A 361 15.71 -3.95 -0.15
CA ALA A 361 15.30 -3.46 -1.46
C ALA A 361 15.65 -4.45 -2.56
N GLU A 362 16.81 -5.11 -2.50
CA GLU A 362 17.18 -6.17 -3.44
C GLU A 362 16.24 -7.37 -3.37
N ALA A 363 15.82 -7.77 -2.16
CA ALA A 363 14.82 -8.82 -2.01
C ALA A 363 13.48 -8.45 -2.67
N THR A 364 13.01 -7.20 -2.49
CA THR A 364 11.79 -6.71 -3.15
C THR A 364 11.95 -6.68 -4.67
N LEU A 365 13.03 -6.07 -5.16
CA LEU A 365 13.29 -5.86 -6.59
C LEU A 365 13.56 -7.16 -7.33
N PHE A 366 14.07 -8.19 -6.64
CA PHE A 366 14.24 -9.51 -7.23
C PHE A 366 12.93 -10.06 -7.79
N ARG A 367 11.82 -9.92 -7.07
CA ARG A 367 10.48 -10.37 -7.54
C ARG A 367 9.61 -9.21 -8.08
N THR A 368 9.98 -7.97 -7.83
CA THR A 368 9.20 -6.75 -8.14
C THR A 368 10.11 -5.68 -8.73
N TYR A 369 10.70 -5.97 -9.90
CA TYR A 369 11.76 -5.14 -10.47
C TYR A 369 11.34 -3.71 -10.85
N LYS A 370 10.02 -3.44 -10.88
CA LYS A 370 9.43 -2.12 -11.11
C LYS A 370 8.97 -1.41 -9.83
N ALA A 371 9.30 -1.90 -8.64
CA ALA A 371 8.96 -1.22 -7.38
C ALA A 371 9.81 0.05 -7.24
N GLU A 372 9.20 1.20 -7.55
CA GLU A 372 9.89 2.48 -7.63
C GLU A 372 10.44 2.94 -6.28
N GLU A 373 9.73 2.68 -5.19
CA GLU A 373 10.16 3.04 -3.85
C GLU A 373 11.36 2.20 -3.43
N SER A 374 11.40 0.91 -3.79
CA SER A 374 12.59 0.08 -3.57
C SER A 374 13.79 0.56 -4.39
N LEU A 375 13.58 1.04 -5.62
CA LEU A 375 14.65 1.66 -6.41
C LEU A 375 15.13 2.95 -5.74
N LEU A 376 14.21 3.83 -5.33
CA LEU A 376 14.52 5.08 -4.63
C LEU A 376 15.38 4.83 -3.38
N TRP A 377 14.89 3.99 -2.47
CA TRP A 377 15.54 3.73 -1.18
C TRP A 377 16.86 2.97 -1.34
N ARG A 378 16.96 2.03 -2.28
CA ARG A 378 18.26 1.40 -2.61
C ARG A 378 19.25 2.43 -3.11
N GLY A 379 18.81 3.37 -3.96
CA GLY A 379 19.66 4.44 -4.47
C GLY A 379 20.17 5.36 -3.35
N TRP A 380 19.29 5.79 -2.45
CA TRP A 380 19.70 6.57 -1.27
C TRP A 380 20.70 5.83 -0.40
N ALA A 381 20.46 4.55 -0.11
CA ALA A 381 21.37 3.75 0.69
C ALA A 381 22.75 3.58 0.02
N GLN A 382 22.78 3.29 -1.28
CA GLN A 382 24.02 3.17 -2.07
C GLN A 382 24.81 4.48 -2.11
N PHE A 383 24.12 5.61 -2.26
CA PHE A 383 24.75 6.93 -2.16
C PHE A 383 25.44 7.14 -0.80
N ARG A 384 24.77 6.78 0.30
CA ARG A 384 25.35 6.88 1.65
C ARG A 384 26.50 5.90 1.91
N LEU A 385 26.54 4.79 1.17
CA LEU A 385 27.64 3.83 1.15
C LEU A 385 28.80 4.26 0.22
N GLY A 386 28.66 5.40 -0.50
CA GLY A 386 29.68 5.94 -1.39
C GLY A 386 29.60 5.46 -2.84
N ASP A 387 28.58 4.66 -3.20
CA ASP A 387 28.34 4.22 -4.58
C ASP A 387 27.33 5.14 -5.30
N LEU A 388 27.82 6.32 -5.67
CA LEU A 388 27.02 7.32 -6.39
C LEU A 388 26.54 6.82 -7.76
N ASN A 389 27.34 5.99 -8.46
CA ASN A 389 26.98 5.52 -9.79
C ASN A 389 25.76 4.60 -9.74
N SER A 390 25.76 3.61 -8.84
CA SER A 390 24.60 2.74 -8.67
C SER A 390 23.39 3.51 -8.15
N ALA A 391 23.57 4.51 -7.29
CA ALA A 391 22.49 5.37 -6.81
C ALA A 391 21.76 6.08 -7.95
N VAL A 392 22.51 6.76 -8.82
CA VAL A 392 21.97 7.47 -10.00
C VAL A 392 21.26 6.51 -10.96
N LEU A 393 21.79 5.31 -11.17
CA LEU A 393 21.14 4.30 -12.01
C LEU A 393 19.79 3.86 -11.45
N ASN A 394 19.68 3.69 -10.12
CA ASN A 394 18.41 3.34 -9.49
C ASN A 394 17.36 4.44 -9.64
N TRP A 395 17.72 5.70 -9.38
CA TRP A 395 16.77 6.82 -9.48
C TRP A 395 16.29 7.04 -10.91
N ARG A 396 17.17 6.90 -11.90
CA ARG A 396 16.78 6.93 -13.32
C ARG A 396 15.88 5.78 -13.71
N GLU A 397 16.14 4.58 -13.20
CA GLU A 397 15.27 3.44 -13.46
C GLU A 397 13.90 3.63 -12.79
N ALA A 398 13.82 4.26 -11.61
CA ALA A 398 12.55 4.65 -11.00
C ALA A 398 11.78 5.63 -11.91
N LEU A 399 12.44 6.68 -12.41
CA LEU A 399 11.82 7.67 -13.32
C LEU A 399 11.41 7.10 -14.69
N LYS A 400 12.03 6.02 -15.12
CA LYS A 400 11.61 5.29 -16.32
C LYS A 400 10.26 4.59 -16.13
N TYR A 401 9.95 4.11 -14.92
CA TYR A 401 8.64 3.52 -14.60
C TYR A 401 7.61 4.59 -14.22
N ASN A 402 8.03 5.61 -13.47
CA ASN A 402 7.19 6.74 -13.13
C ASN A 402 7.92 8.06 -13.37
N PRO A 403 7.71 8.68 -14.54
CA PRO A 403 8.29 9.98 -14.86
C PRO A 403 7.87 11.11 -13.91
N PHE A 404 6.80 10.91 -13.13
CA PHE A 404 6.26 11.89 -12.18
C PHE A 404 6.75 11.66 -10.75
N TYR A 405 7.64 10.69 -10.51
CA TYR A 405 8.08 10.37 -9.16
C TYR A 405 9.02 11.43 -8.59
N GLN A 406 8.45 12.39 -7.86
CA GLN A 406 9.14 13.60 -7.39
C GLN A 406 10.35 13.28 -6.50
N ASP A 407 10.28 12.25 -5.66
CA ASP A 407 11.39 11.88 -4.77
C ASP A 407 12.62 11.40 -5.55
N ALA A 408 12.42 10.67 -6.66
CA ALA A 408 13.50 10.23 -7.53
C ALA A 408 14.09 11.39 -8.35
N GLN A 409 13.26 12.34 -8.78
CA GLN A 409 13.73 13.59 -9.40
C GLN A 409 14.60 14.38 -8.42
N TYR A 410 14.09 14.59 -7.19
CA TYR A 410 14.82 15.27 -6.13
C TYR A 410 16.15 14.58 -5.83
N ALA A 411 16.20 13.25 -5.75
CA ALA A 411 17.43 12.52 -5.47
C ALA A 411 18.51 12.75 -6.55
N LEU A 412 18.12 12.81 -7.83
CA LEU A 412 19.03 13.13 -8.94
C LEU A 412 19.50 14.59 -8.88
N GLU A 413 18.60 15.53 -8.65
CA GLU A 413 18.92 16.96 -8.50
C GLU A 413 19.86 17.21 -7.31
N TYR A 414 19.62 16.54 -6.18
CA TYR A 414 20.43 16.63 -4.97
C TYR A 414 21.90 16.27 -5.21
N VAL A 415 22.17 15.32 -6.10
CA VAL A 415 23.54 14.92 -6.48
C VAL A 415 24.05 15.61 -7.75
N GLY A 416 23.31 16.59 -8.29
CA GLY A 416 23.68 17.32 -9.51
C GLY A 416 23.62 16.49 -10.78
N SER A 417 22.82 15.41 -10.80
CA SER A 417 22.59 14.57 -11.97
C SER A 417 21.30 14.96 -12.67
N THR A 418 21.32 14.94 -14.00
CA THR A 418 20.09 15.17 -14.78
C THR A 418 19.16 13.95 -14.69
N PRO A 419 17.84 14.18 -14.54
CA PRO A 419 16.79 13.16 -14.63
C PRO A 419 16.95 12.22 -15.82
#